data_AF-A0A1E3A007-F1
#
_entry.id   AF-A0A1E3A007-F1
#
_cell.length_a   1.000
_cell.length_b   1.000
_cell.length_c   1.000
_cell.angle_alpha   90.00
_cell.angle_beta   90.00
_cell.angle_gamma   90.00
#
_symmetry.space_group_name_H-M   'P 1'
#
loop_
_entity.id
_entity.type
_entity.pdbx_description
1 polymer ?
#
loop_
_entity_poly.entity_id
_entity_poly.type
_entity_poly.pdbx_seq_one_letter_code
_entity_poly.pdbx_strand_id
1 'polypeptide(L)'
;MQAVLYTLADKFLNETELSRVKEMIAMTKLGEMLVEDGIEKGIVETCRELGVSFDETAKKIRQRFGISEKEAREIVRKYWF
;
A
#
# COMPACT_ATOMS: atom_id res chain seq x y z
N MET A 1 10.08 -12.78 3.83
CA MET A 1 9.30 -13.65 4.76
C MET A 1 7.80 -13.69 4.44
N GLN A 2 7.22 -12.76 3.65
CA GLN A 2 5.82 -12.83 3.19
C GLN A 2 5.50 -14.08 2.36
N ALA A 3 6.44 -14.56 1.54
CA ALA A 3 6.26 -15.74 0.68
C ALA A 3 5.85 -17.01 1.45
N VAL A 4 6.36 -17.21 2.67
CA VAL A 4 6.04 -18.40 3.48
C VAL A 4 4.58 -18.35 3.98
N LEU A 5 4.11 -17.19 4.45
CA LEU A 5 2.73 -17.03 4.91
C LEU A 5 1.72 -17.26 3.79
N TYR A 6 1.96 -16.69 2.59
CA TYR A 6 1.10 -16.94 1.43
C TYR A 6 1.16 -18.40 0.96
N THR A 7 2.33 -19.03 0.97
CA THR A 7 2.48 -20.44 0.58
C THR A 7 1.77 -21.38 1.56
N LEU A 8 1.81 -21.08 2.87
CA LEU A 8 1.09 -21.87 3.87
C LEU A 8 -0.43 -21.64 3.76
N ALA A 9 -0.87 -20.40 3.54
CA ALA A 9 -2.29 -20.11 3.32
C ALA A 9 -2.84 -20.86 2.10
N ASP A 10 -2.11 -20.86 0.99
CA ASP A 10 -2.49 -21.57 -0.24
C ASP A 10 -2.48 -23.10 -0.09
N LYS A 11 -1.55 -23.65 0.69
CA LYS A 11 -1.46 -25.10 0.93
C LYS A 11 -2.50 -25.64 1.91
N PHE A 12 -2.98 -24.83 2.85
CA PHE A 12 -3.78 -25.29 3.98
C PHE A 12 -5.19 -24.73 4.03
N LEU A 13 -5.49 -23.63 3.34
CA LEU A 13 -6.81 -23.02 3.33
C LEU A 13 -7.45 -23.19 1.95
N ASN A 14 -8.74 -23.52 1.94
CA ASN A 14 -9.54 -23.41 0.71
C ASN A 14 -9.96 -21.95 0.46
N GLU A 15 -10.53 -21.67 -0.71
CA GLU A 15 -10.94 -20.31 -1.10
C GLU A 15 -11.90 -19.65 -0.09
N THR A 16 -12.81 -20.42 0.51
CA THR A 16 -13.75 -19.90 1.51
C THR A 16 -13.03 -19.48 2.78
N GLU A 17 -12.09 -20.29 3.24
CA GLU A 17 -11.28 -20.01 4.43
C GLU A 17 -10.35 -18.82 4.20
N LEU A 18 -9.74 -18.73 3.01
CA LEU A 18 -8.90 -17.60 2.63
C LEU A 18 -9.72 -16.30 2.56
N SER A 19 -10.94 -16.35 2.01
CA SER A 19 -11.84 -15.19 1.99
C SER A 19 -12.18 -14.70 3.39
N ARG A 20 -12.47 -15.62 4.33
CA ARG A 20 -12.72 -15.27 5.73
C ARG A 20 -11.51 -14.62 6.39
N VAL A 21 -10.32 -15.17 6.19
CA VAL A 21 -9.08 -14.57 6.72
C VAL A 21 -8.86 -13.18 6.15
N LYS A 22 -9.09 -12.99 4.84
CA LYS A 22 -8.99 -11.68 4.19
C LYS A 22 -9.97 -10.67 4.81
N GLU A 23 -11.23 -11.05 5.00
CA GLU A 23 -12.25 -10.19 5.64
C GLU A 23 -11.86 -9.84 7.07
N MET A 24 -11.41 -10.82 7.85
CA MET A 24 -10.95 -10.60 9.22
C MET A 24 -9.78 -9.60 9.26
N ILE A 25 -8.78 -9.77 8.39
CA ILE A 25 -7.64 -8.83 8.31
C ILE A 25 -8.11 -7.45 7.88
N ALA A 26 -8.99 -7.35 6.87
CA ALA A 26 -9.48 -6.08 6.36
C ALA A 26 -10.21 -5.23 7.41
N MET A 27 -10.83 -5.88 8.42
CA MET A 27 -11.47 -5.20 9.55
C MET A 27 -10.51 -4.80 10.67
N THR A 28 -9.23 -5.17 10.59
CA THR A 28 -8.24 -4.82 11.62
C THR A 28 -7.51 -3.53 11.27
N LYS A 29 -6.97 -2.85 12.28
CA LYS A 29 -6.13 -1.68 12.05
C LYS A 29 -4.89 -2.00 11.19
N LEU A 30 -4.36 -3.21 11.33
CA LEU A 30 -3.26 -3.69 10.48
C LEU A 30 -3.70 -3.79 9.01
N GLY A 31 -4.90 -4.30 8.73
CA GLY A 31 -5.44 -4.36 7.38
C GLY A 31 -5.62 -2.99 6.75
N GLU A 32 -6.16 -2.02 7.51
CA GLU A 32 -6.24 -0.62 7.06
C GLU A 32 -4.86 -0.06 6.70
N MET A 33 -3.87 -0.24 7.58
CA MET A 33 -2.51 0.24 7.35
C MET A 33 -1.88 -0.39 6.11
N LEU A 34 -2.08 -1.69 5.88
CA LEU A 34 -1.59 -2.38 4.68
C LEU A 34 -2.22 -1.84 3.39
N VAL A 35 -3.51 -1.49 3.42
CA VAL A 35 -4.21 -0.89 2.28
C VAL A 35 -3.69 0.52 2.03
N GLU A 36 -3.53 1.34 3.07
CA GLU A 36 -2.97 2.69 2.96
C GLU A 36 -1.54 2.67 2.37
N ASP A 37 -0.65 1.82 2.90
CA ASP A 37 0.71 1.61 2.37
C ASP A 37 0.68 1.21 0.88
N GLY A 38 -0.26 0.33 0.50
CA GLY A 38 -0.44 -0.11 -0.87
C GLY A 38 -0.92 1.00 -1.81
N ILE A 39 -1.84 1.85 -1.36
CA ILE A 39 -2.34 2.99 -2.12
C ILE A 39 -1.22 4.04 -2.29
N GLU A 40 -0.47 4.35 -1.24
CA GLU A 40 0.69 5.25 -1.30
C GLU A 40 1.68 4.79 -2.36
N LYS A 41 2.09 3.53 -2.29
CA LYS A 41 3.01 2.92 -3.25
C LYS A 41 2.47 3.01 -4.68
N GLY A 42 1.21 2.61 -4.88
CA GLY A 42 0.57 2.60 -6.21
C GLY A 42 0.49 4.00 -6.83
N ILE A 43 0.21 5.05 -6.04
CA ILE A 43 0.22 6.44 -6.52
C ILE A 43 1.62 6.83 -6.98
N VAL A 44 2.65 6.52 -6.20
CA VAL A 44 4.04 6.91 -6.50
C VAL A 44 4.54 6.20 -7.75
N GLU A 45 4.36 4.87 -7.84
CA GLU A 45 4.78 4.08 -9.00
C GLU A 45 4.07 4.54 -10.28
N THR A 46 2.76 4.74 -10.23
CA THR A 46 1.98 5.23 -11.37
C THR A 46 2.44 6.62 -11.82
N CYS A 47 2.68 7.54 -10.87
CA CYS A 47 3.17 8.88 -11.19
C CYS A 47 4.54 8.82 -11.87
N ARG A 48 5.44 7.96 -11.38
CA ARG A 48 6.76 7.74 -11.98
C ARG A 48 6.66 7.18 -13.40
N GLU A 49 5.81 6.18 -13.62
CA GLU A 49 5.59 5.55 -14.93
C GLU A 49 4.99 6.54 -15.95
N LEU A 50 4.14 7.46 -15.49
CA LEU A 50 3.54 8.52 -16.32
C LEU A 50 4.45 9.75 -16.50
N GLY A 51 5.68 9.74 -15.95
CA GLY A 51 6.62 10.85 -16.07
C GLY A 51 6.25 12.09 -15.25
N VAL A 52 5.40 11.95 -14.24
CA VAL A 52 5.06 13.03 -13.29
C VAL A 52 6.29 13.33 -12.43
N SER A 53 6.54 14.61 -12.15
CA SER A 53 7.70 15.00 -11.33
C SER A 53 7.56 14.57 -9.86
N PHE A 54 8.70 14.46 -9.17
CA PHE A 54 8.74 14.13 -7.73
C PHE A 54 7.89 15.10 -6.90
N ASP A 55 8.06 16.41 -7.12
CA ASP A 55 7.35 17.44 -6.36
C ASP A 55 5.85 17.42 -6.62
N GLU A 56 5.43 17.11 -7.84
CA GLU A 56 4.01 17.00 -8.17
C GLU A 56 3.37 15.74 -7.60
N THR A 57 4.12 14.64 -7.55
CA THR A 57 3.71 13.42 -6.85
C THR A 57 3.55 13.68 -5.35
N ALA A 58 4.50 14.41 -4.74
CA ALA A 58 4.40 14.77 -3.32
C ALA A 58 3.19 15.65 -3.04
N LYS A 59 2.85 16.60 -3.92
CA LYS A 59 1.62 17.40 -3.81
C LYS A 59 0.36 16.52 -3.88
N LYS A 60 0.31 15.54 -4.79
CA LYS A 60 -0.81 14.59 -4.90
C LYS A 60 -0.97 13.75 -3.64
N ILE A 61 0.12 13.17 -3.11
CA ILE A 61 0.11 12.43 -1.84
C ILE A 61 -0.39 13.32 -0.70
N ARG A 62 0.16 14.52 -0.57
CA ARG A 62 -0.24 15.49 0.47
C ARG A 62 -1.75 15.78 0.42
N GLN A 63 -2.29 16.05 -0.76
CA GLN A 63 -3.72 16.32 -0.96
C GLN A 63 -4.59 15.09 -0.71
N ARG A 64 -4.15 13.91 -1.13
CA ARG A 64 -4.91 12.66 -1.02
C ARG A 64 -5.07 12.21 0.43
N PHE A 65 -4.00 12.32 1.22
CA PHE A 65 -3.94 11.80 2.59
C PHE A 65 -4.08 12.90 3.66
N GLY A 66 -4.11 14.18 3.28
CA GLY A 66 -4.27 15.29 4.23
C GLY A 66 -3.10 15.46 5.20
N ILE A 67 -1.91 14.99 4.81
CA ILE A 67 -0.70 14.97 5.64
C ILE A 67 0.20 16.19 5.40
N SER A 68 1.26 16.34 6.19
CA SER A 68 2.23 17.42 5.99
C SER A 68 3.05 17.22 4.71
N GLU A 69 3.63 18.30 4.19
CA GLU A 69 4.51 18.22 3.02
C GLU A 69 5.77 17.39 3.29
N LYS A 70 6.26 17.39 4.53
CA LYS A 70 7.41 16.57 4.93
C LYS A 70 7.07 15.08 4.81
N GLU A 71 5.96 14.65 5.38
CA GLU A 71 5.50 13.25 5.34
C GLU A 71 5.22 12.81 3.89
N ALA A 72 4.57 13.67 3.10
CA ALA A 72 4.32 13.38 1.69
C ALA A 72 5.63 13.16 0.91
N ARG A 73 6.65 14.00 1.14
CA ARG A 73 7.97 13.80 0.50
C ARG A 73 8.67 12.53 0.98
N GLU A 74 8.49 12.14 2.24
CA GLU A 74 9.03 10.88 2.78
C GLU A 74 8.39 9.66 2.12
N ILE A 75 7.06 9.66 1.94
CA ILE A 75 6.33 8.60 1.22
C ILE A 75 6.81 8.50 -0.22
N VAL A 76 6.90 9.63 -0.93
CA VAL A 76 7.39 9.61 -2.32
C VAL A 76 8.82 9.06 -2.35
N ARG A 77 9.73 9.51 -1.46
CA ARG A 77 11.10 8.97 -1.39
C ARG A 77 11.14 7.47 -1.14
N LYS A 78 10.25 6.93 -0.29
CA LYS A 78 10.17 5.50 0.05
C LYS A 78 9.91 4.63 -1.18
N TYR A 79 9.11 5.12 -2.14
CA TYR A 79 8.65 4.34 -3.29
C TYR A 79 9.15 4.87 -4.66
N TRP A 80 9.99 5.91 -4.69
CA TRP A 80 10.45 6.54 -5.94
C TRP A 80 11.48 5.70 -6.72
N PHE A 81 12.26 4.86 -6.02
CA PHE A 81 13.36 4.07 -6.59
C PHE A 81 12.99 2.60 -6.63
#